data_AF-A0A373VJZ4-F1
#
_entry.id   AF-A0A373VJZ4-F1
#
_cell.length_a   1.000
_cell.length_b   1.000
_cell.length_c   1.000
_cell.angle_alpha   90.00
_cell.angle_beta   90.00
_cell.angle_gamma   90.00
#
_symmetry.space_group_name_H-M   'P 1'
#
loop_
_entity.id
_entity.type
_entity.pdbx_description
1 polymer ?
#
loop_
_entity_poly.entity_id
_entity_poly.type
_entity_poly.pdbx_seq_one_letter_code
_entity_poly.pdbx_strand_id
1 'polypeptide(L)'
;MDKRQELLKKMNILVREIDKAKKIVDDEKNQYLNNYENRIEVVIKKLREGTLPASKGGLIGTMRGISEYDSLASIKELYDAASDVDLFYSKECQKW
;
A
#
# COMPACT_ATOMS: atom_id res chain seq x y z
N MET A 1 -1.30 -1.63 21.13
CA MET A 1 -0.45 -1.44 19.94
C MET A 1 -0.95 -0.19 19.23
N ASP A 2 -0.08 0.78 18.94
CA ASP A 2 -0.50 1.98 18.22
C ASP A 2 -0.81 1.61 16.75
N LYS A 3 -2.10 1.64 16.40
CA LYS A 3 -2.58 1.27 15.07
C LYS A 3 -1.95 2.12 13.97
N ARG A 4 -1.63 3.39 14.26
CA ARG A 4 -0.98 4.27 13.29
C ARG A 4 0.46 3.84 13.04
N GLN A 5 1.19 3.49 14.09
CA GLN A 5 2.56 2.97 13.94
C GLN A 5 2.57 1.64 13.20
N GLU A 6 1.63 0.75 13.47
CA GLU A 6 1.57 -0.55 12.80
C GLU A 6 1.17 -0.42 11.31
N LEU A 7 0.17 0.42 11.00
CA LEU A 7 -0.17 0.75 9.61
C LEU A 7 1.01 1.39 8.88
N LEU A 8 1.77 2.28 9.54
CA LEU A 8 2.94 2.90 8.95
C LEU A 8 4.03 1.89 8.61
N LYS A 9 4.28 0.90 9.48
CA LYS A 9 5.22 -0.19 9.19
C LYS A 9 4.79 -0.98 7.95
N LYS A 10 3.51 -1.35 7.86
CA LYS A 10 2.96 -2.08 6.70
C LYS A 10 3.08 -1.27 5.41
N MET A 11 2.78 0.04 5.46
CA MET A 11 2.98 0.95 4.33
C MET A 11 4.45 1.03 3.88
N ASN A 12 5.40 1.08 4.82
CA ASN A 12 6.82 1.10 4.48
C ASN A 12 7.29 -0.23 3.87
N ILE A 13 6.72 -1.37 4.31
CA ILE A 13 6.96 -2.67 3.67
C ILE A 13 6.45 -2.65 2.23
N LEU A 14 5.24 -2.14 2.00
CA LEU A 14 4.68 -2.00 0.65
C LEU A 14 5.59 -1.14 -0.25
N VAL A 15 6.08 0.01 0.22
CA VAL A 15 7.03 0.84 -0.54
C VAL A 15 8.29 0.05 -0.92
N ARG A 16 8.86 -0.71 0.03
CA ARG A 16 10.02 -1.55 -0.24
C ARG A 16 9.75 -2.63 -1.30
N GLU A 17 8.57 -3.25 -1.28
CA GLU A 17 8.22 -4.25 -2.29
C GLU A 17 7.94 -3.61 -3.66
N ILE A 18 7.39 -2.40 -3.71
CA ILE A 18 7.27 -1.61 -4.94
C ILE A 18 8.66 -1.35 -5.56
N ASP A 19 9.64 -0.91 -4.75
CA ASP A 19 11.01 -0.66 -5.20
C ASP A 19 11.72 -1.90 -5.76
N LYS A 20 11.43 -3.08 -5.20
CA LYS A 20 11.92 -4.35 -5.74
C LYS A 20 11.23 -4.68 -7.06
N ALA A 21 9.90 -4.54 -7.13
CA ALA A 21 9.13 -4.84 -8.32
C ALA A 21 9.56 -3.99 -9.51
N LYS A 22 9.82 -2.69 -9.32
CA LYS A 22 10.33 -1.79 -10.37
C LYS A 22 11.60 -2.29 -11.07
N LYS A 23 12.43 -3.11 -10.40
CA LYS A 23 13.69 -3.63 -10.95
C LYS A 23 13.50 -4.85 -11.85
N ILE A 24 12.33 -5.48 -11.82
CA ILE A 24 12.08 -6.76 -12.52
C ILE A 24 10.94 -6.68 -13.55
N VAL A 25 10.17 -5.60 -13.55
CA VAL A 25 9.08 -5.38 -14.51
C VAL A 25 9.55 -4.55 -15.71
N ASP A 26 8.76 -4.55 -16.78
CA ASP A 26 8.99 -3.71 -17.95
C ASP A 26 8.82 -2.20 -17.64
N ASP A 27 9.24 -1.35 -18.58
CA ASP A 27 9.22 0.11 -18.41
C ASP A 27 7.81 0.68 -18.19
N GLU A 28 6.78 0.11 -18.82
CA GLU A 28 5.39 0.54 -18.64
C GLU A 28 4.94 0.33 -17.19
N LYS A 29 5.21 -0.86 -16.63
CA LYS A 29 4.81 -1.19 -15.25
C LYS A 29 5.71 -0.49 -14.25
N ASN A 30 6.99 -0.24 -14.58
CA ASN A 30 7.85 0.60 -13.76
C ASN A 30 7.28 2.02 -13.64
N GLN A 31 6.88 2.63 -14.76
CA GLN A 31 6.24 3.95 -14.74
C GLN A 31 4.93 3.96 -13.95
N TYR A 32 4.10 2.91 -14.09
CA TYR A 32 2.92 2.73 -13.25
C TYR A 32 3.28 2.68 -11.76
N LEU A 33 4.27 1.87 -11.39
CA LEU A 33 4.72 1.71 -10.00
C LEU A 33 5.30 3.00 -9.41
N ASN A 34 5.96 3.85 -10.20
CA ASN A 34 6.40 5.18 -9.74
C ASN A 34 5.19 6.06 -9.38
N ASN A 35 4.16 6.09 -10.21
CA ASN A 35 2.94 6.84 -9.92
C ASN A 35 2.18 6.26 -8.72
N TYR A 36 2.14 4.93 -8.61
CA TYR A 36 1.51 4.23 -7.50
C TYR A 36 2.23 4.53 -6.18
N GLU A 37 3.56 4.46 -6.14
CA GLU A 37 4.35 4.83 -4.96
C GLU A 37 4.07 6.26 -4.49
N ASN A 38 4.07 7.24 -5.40
CA ASN A 38 3.74 8.63 -5.07
C ASN A 38 2.38 8.77 -4.37
N ARG A 39 1.39 7.95 -4.77
CA ARG A 39 0.07 7.92 -4.09
C ARG A 39 0.17 7.32 -2.69
N ILE A 40 0.97 6.26 -2.50
CA ILE A 40 1.23 5.65 -1.20
C ILE A 40 1.95 6.63 -0.27
N GLU A 41 2.92 7.38 -0.76
CA GLU A 41 3.63 8.41 0.03
C GLU A 41 2.68 9.50 0.54
N VAL A 42 1.71 9.93 -0.28
CA VAL A 42 0.67 10.87 0.15
C VAL A 42 -0.17 10.29 1.30
N VAL A 43 -0.49 9.00 1.25
CA VAL A 43 -1.21 8.31 2.34
C VAL A 43 -0.35 8.21 3.60
N ILE A 44 0.94 7.87 3.46
CA ILE A 44 1.91 7.85 4.56
C ILE A 44 2.01 9.22 5.22
N LYS A 45 2.07 10.30 4.42
CA LYS A 45 2.09 11.67 4.93
C LYS A 45 0.85 11.97 5.77
N LYS A 46 -0.36 11.69 5.24
CA LYS A 46 -1.61 11.85 5.98
C LYS A 46 -1.64 11.04 7.27
N LEU A 47 -1.07 9.83 7.27
CA LEU A 47 -0.98 8.98 8.46
C LEU A 47 -0.08 9.61 9.53
N ARG A 48 1.09 10.13 9.14
CA ARG A 48 2.04 10.80 10.04
C ARG A 48 1.48 12.10 10.61
N GLU A 49 0.73 12.86 9.81
CA GLU A 49 0.05 14.09 10.22
C GLU A 49 -1.22 13.83 11.05
N GLY A 50 -1.65 12.59 11.18
CA GLY A 50 -2.87 12.22 11.89
C GLY A 50 -4.17 12.61 11.17
N THR A 51 -4.08 12.97 9.88
CA THR A 51 -5.19 13.43 9.03
C THR A 51 -5.81 12.33 8.17
N LEU A 52 -5.20 11.13 8.14
CA LEU A 52 -5.79 9.98 7.48
C LEU A 52 -7.14 9.65 8.16
N PRO A 53 -8.26 9.51 7.43
CA PRO A 53 -9.54 9.17 8.04
C PRO A 53 -9.51 7.75 8.60
N ALA A 54 -10.37 7.47 9.58
CA ALA A 54 -10.60 6.09 10.01
C ALA A 54 -11.25 5.30 8.87
N SER A 55 -10.95 4.00 8.77
CA SER A 55 -11.40 3.19 7.65
C SER A 55 -12.90 3.02 7.58
N LYS A 56 -13.58 3.01 8.73
CA LYS A 56 -15.00 2.62 8.85
C LYS A 56 -15.31 1.30 8.12
N GLY A 57 -14.35 0.38 8.07
CA GLY A 57 -14.43 -0.89 7.34
C GLY A 57 -14.01 -0.82 5.87
N GLY A 58 -13.76 0.37 5.31
CA GLY A 58 -13.29 0.57 3.94
C GLY A 58 -11.82 0.19 3.74
N LEU A 59 -11.42 0.08 2.48
CA LEU A 59 -10.03 -0.16 2.04
C LEU A 59 -9.34 1.16 1.67
N ILE A 60 -8.01 1.21 1.74
CA ILE A 60 -7.22 2.32 1.14
C ILE A 60 -7.07 2.09 -0.37
N GLY A 61 -7.24 0.85 -0.84
CA GLY A 61 -7.20 0.49 -2.25
C GLY A 61 -5.80 0.12 -2.73
N THR A 62 -4.91 -0.25 -1.80
CA THR A 62 -3.54 -0.65 -2.14
C THR A 62 -3.51 -1.97 -2.92
N MET A 63 -4.31 -2.96 -2.51
CA MET A 63 -4.43 -4.24 -3.22
C MET A 63 -5.01 -4.03 -4.61
N ARG A 64 -5.99 -3.13 -4.75
CA ARG A 64 -6.61 -2.82 -6.05
C ARG A 64 -5.59 -2.27 -7.05
N GLY A 65 -4.72 -1.35 -6.64
CA GLY A 65 -3.68 -0.80 -7.53
C GLY A 65 -2.72 -1.87 -8.06
N ILE A 66 -2.37 -2.86 -7.24
CA ILE A 66 -1.50 -3.96 -7.70
C ILE A 66 -2.27 -4.97 -8.58
N SER A 67 -3.56 -5.20 -8.29
CA SER A 67 -4.39 -6.18 -8.99
C SER A 67 -4.86 -5.74 -10.38
N GLU A 68 -4.60 -4.49 -10.78
CA GLU A 68 -4.94 -3.98 -12.12
C GLU A 68 -4.08 -4.61 -13.23
N TYR A 69 -2.93 -5.18 -12.88
CA TYR A 69 -2.01 -5.82 -13.81
C TYR A 69 -1.67 -7.23 -13.32
N ASP A 70 -1.98 -8.25 -14.10
CA ASP A 70 -1.66 -9.66 -13.77
C ASP A 70 -0.16 -9.84 -13.49
N SER A 71 0.71 -9.13 -14.23
CA SER A 71 2.15 -9.16 -14.02
C SER A 71 2.57 -8.63 -12.66
N LEU A 72 1.88 -7.61 -12.12
CA LEU A 72 2.15 -7.08 -10.79
C LEU A 72 1.53 -7.96 -9.70
N ALA A 73 0.30 -8.44 -9.92
CA ALA A 73 -0.38 -9.36 -9.01
C ALA A 73 0.35 -10.71 -8.87
N SER A 74 1.09 -11.13 -9.90
CA SER A 74 1.91 -12.34 -9.86
C SER A 74 3.17 -12.21 -8.97
N ILE A 75 3.58 -10.99 -8.61
CA ILE A 75 4.67 -10.75 -7.68
C ILE A 75 4.13 -10.93 -6.26
N LYS A 76 4.26 -12.15 -5.73
CA LYS A 76 3.64 -12.56 -4.46
C LYS A 76 3.91 -11.59 -3.31
N GLU A 77 5.17 -11.19 -3.12
CA GLU A 77 5.55 -10.30 -2.02
C GLU A 77 4.92 -8.90 -2.14
N LEU A 78 4.81 -8.38 -3.37
CA LEU A 78 4.15 -7.10 -3.64
C LEU A 78 2.64 -7.19 -3.39
N TYR A 79 2.01 -8.25 -3.89
CA TYR A 79 0.58 -8.49 -3.69
C TYR A 79 0.24 -8.69 -2.22
N ASP A 80 1.01 -9.52 -1.51
CA ASP A 80 0.82 -9.79 -0.09
C ASP A 80 0.98 -8.51 0.75
N ALA A 81 2.00 -7.69 0.45
CA ALA A 81 2.21 -6.41 1.14
C ALA A 81 1.05 -5.43 0.92
N ALA A 82 0.53 -5.35 -0.31
CA ALA A 82 -0.61 -4.50 -0.62
C ALA A 82 -1.90 -5.02 0.05
N SER A 83 -2.12 -6.34 0.03
CA SER A 83 -3.27 -6.95 0.70
C SER A 83 -3.24 -6.75 2.21
N ASP A 84 -2.07 -6.92 2.85
CA ASP A 84 -1.90 -6.74 4.29
C ASP A 84 -2.20 -5.30 4.74
N VAL A 85 -1.81 -4.29 3.95
CA VAL A 85 -2.19 -2.89 4.21
C VAL A 85 -3.70 -2.70 4.19
N ASP A 86 -4.37 -3.15 3.12
CA ASP A 86 -5.82 -2.99 2.99
C ASP A 86 -6.59 -3.76 4.08
N LEU A 87 -6.18 -4.99 4.38
CA LEU A 87 -6.78 -5.83 5.42
C LEU A 87 -6.61 -5.20 6.81
N PHE A 88 -5.41 -4.75 7.15
CA PHE A 88 -5.14 -4.13 8.44
C PHE A 88 -5.93 -2.82 8.59
N TYR A 89 -5.91 -1.96 7.56
CA TYR A 89 -6.66 -0.71 7.61
C TYR A 89 -8.18 -0.96 7.78
N SER A 90 -8.75 -1.89 7.01
CA SER A 90 -10.18 -2.21 7.07
C SER A 90 -10.60 -2.76 8.43
N LYS A 91 -9.82 -3.70 8.99
CA LYS A 91 -10.20 -4.40 10.23
C LYS A 91 -9.82 -3.63 11.49
N GLU A 92 -8.60 -3.12 11.54
CA GLU A 92 -8.03 -2.55 12.76
C GLU A 92 -8.21 -1.03 12.83
N CYS A 93 -8.21 -0.32 11.70
CA CYS A 93 -8.30 1.14 11.66
C CYS A 93 -9.74 1.68 11.52
N GLN A 94 -10.77 0.91 11.89
CA GLN A 94 -12.17 1.36 11.88
C GLN A 94 -12.41 2.62 12.74
N LYS A 95 -11.57 2.78 13.77
CA LYS A 95 -11.43 3.95 14.63
C LYS A 95 -9.96 4.11 15.02
N TRP A 96 -9.56 5.37 15.19
CA TRP A 96 -8.20 5.75 15.60
C TRP A 96 -7.95 5.61 17.09
#